data_AF-A0A229TU79-F1
#
_entry.id   AF-A0A229TU79-F1
#
_cell.length_a   1.000
_cell.length_b   1.000
_cell.length_c   1.000
_cell.angle_alpha   90.00
_cell.angle_beta   90.00
_cell.angle_gamma   90.00
#
_symmetry.space_group_name_H-M   'P 1'
#
loop_
_entity.id
_entity.type
_entity.pdbx_description
1 polymer ?
#
loop_
_entity_poly.entity_id
_entity_poly.type
_entity_poly.pdbx_seq_one_letter_code
_entity_poly.pdbx_strand_id
1 'polypeptide(L)'
;MIFTERERAYLTNQPLGRMGTVDAKGRPQVRPLGFQLNDDGTIDIGGPDLSKSQKWRNLQQNPEVSFVVDDMTPDEPGAIKPGWGRGIEIRGTAELITGIEPPAYGGPWFSNERIRIHPRVVHAWHVDPDPLVRRAQVSA
;
A
#
# COMPACT_ATOMS: atom_id res chain seq x y z
N MET A 1 -9.53 -5.01 13.32
CA MET A 1 -8.41 -4.51 12.48
C MET A 1 -8.49 -5.17 11.11
N ILE A 2 -8.15 -4.47 10.03
CA ILE A 2 -8.38 -4.99 8.67
C ILE A 2 -7.35 -6.07 8.25
N PHE A 3 -6.13 -5.99 8.77
CA PHE A 3 -5.05 -6.96 8.54
C PHE A 3 -4.95 -8.00 9.66
N THR A 4 -4.55 -9.22 9.32
CA THR A 4 -4.12 -10.23 10.29
C THR A 4 -2.72 -9.93 10.83
N GLU A 5 -2.33 -10.59 11.91
CA GLU A 5 -0.98 -10.47 12.47
C GLU A 5 0.11 -10.86 11.45
N ARG A 6 -0.13 -11.90 10.65
CA ARG A 6 0.80 -12.36 9.61
C ARG A 6 0.91 -11.35 8.46
N GLU A 7 -0.21 -10.78 8.03
CA GLU A 7 -0.21 -9.72 7.00
C GLU A 7 0.52 -8.46 7.50
N ARG A 8 0.29 -8.05 8.75
CA ARG A 8 1.01 -6.91 9.35
C ARG A 8 2.51 -7.20 9.42
N ALA A 9 2.90 -8.38 9.90
CA ALA A 9 4.29 -8.79 9.95
C ALA A 9 4.94 -8.81 8.56
N TYR A 10 4.22 -9.27 7.53
CA TYR A 10 4.68 -9.22 6.15
C TYR A 10 4.89 -7.77 5.69
N LEU A 11 3.88 -6.91 5.81
CA LEU A 11 3.94 -5.50 5.38
C LEU A 11 5.07 -4.72 6.08
N THR A 12 5.29 -4.93 7.38
CA THR A 12 6.34 -4.24 8.14
C THR A 12 7.76 -4.66 7.70
N ASN A 13 7.92 -5.86 7.14
CA ASN A 13 9.21 -6.34 6.64
C ASN A 13 9.49 -5.97 5.17
N GLN A 14 8.56 -5.28 4.50
CA GLN A 14 8.70 -4.93 3.09
C GLN A 14 9.02 -3.45 2.93
N PRO A 15 10.11 -3.08 2.23
CA PRO A 15 10.49 -1.68 2.05
C PRO A 15 9.78 -0.99 0.87
N LEU A 16 9.08 -1.76 0.03
CA LEU A 16 8.58 -1.30 -1.26
C LEU A 16 7.16 -1.82 -1.53
N GLY A 17 6.30 -0.94 -2.05
CA GLY A 17 5.04 -1.33 -2.68
C GLY A 17 4.77 -0.58 -3.97
N ARG A 18 3.74 -1.00 -4.69
CA ARG A 18 3.36 -0.54 -6.03
C ARG A 18 1.98 0.09 -5.96
N MET A 19 1.93 1.41 -6.14
CA MET A 19 0.68 2.17 -6.06
C MET A 19 0.09 2.41 -7.45
N GLY A 20 -1.12 1.91 -7.65
CA GLY A 20 -2.00 2.16 -8.79
C GLY A 20 -2.96 3.31 -8.51
N THR A 21 -2.96 4.33 -9.37
CA THR A 21 -3.93 5.43 -9.38
C THR A 21 -4.48 5.63 -10.77
N VAL A 22 -5.61 6.33 -10.88
CA VAL A 22 -6.27 6.62 -12.16
C VAL A 22 -6.57 8.10 -12.24
N ASP A 23 -6.31 8.72 -13.39
CA ASP A 23 -6.65 10.12 -13.59
C ASP A 23 -8.13 10.33 -13.94
N ALA A 24 -8.56 11.59 -14.03
CA ALA A 24 -9.95 11.96 -14.34
C ALA A 24 -10.45 11.45 -15.72
N LYS A 25 -9.55 11.01 -16.60
CA LYS A 25 -9.88 10.43 -17.91
C LYS A 25 -9.82 8.90 -17.93
N GLY A 26 -9.63 8.25 -16.78
CA GLY A 26 -9.53 6.80 -16.69
C GLY A 26 -8.16 6.23 -17.04
N ARG A 27 -7.11 7.06 -17.18
CA ARG A 27 -5.77 6.59 -17.56
C ARG A 27 -5.03 6.08 -16.32
N PRO A 28 -4.57 4.81 -16.30
CA PRO A 28 -3.90 4.25 -15.13
C PRO A 28 -2.45 4.73 -15.03
N GLN A 29 -1.98 4.82 -13.78
CA GLN A 29 -0.56 4.98 -13.43
C GLN A 29 -0.21 3.97 -12.34
N VAL A 30 0.94 3.30 -12.49
CA VAL A 30 1.56 2.50 -11.42
C VAL A 30 2.92 3.09 -11.06
N ARG A 31 3.22 3.21 -9.76
CA ARG A 31 4.52 3.66 -9.25
C ARG A 31 5.02 2.81 -8.08
N PRO A 32 6.25 2.27 -8.14
CA PRO A 32 6.90 1.69 -6.96
C PRO A 32 7.36 2.80 -6.01
N LEU A 33 7.14 2.63 -4.72
CA LEU A 33 7.47 3.61 -3.67
C LEU A 33 7.61 2.93 -2.30
N GLY A 34 8.35 3.56 -1.39
CA GLY A 34 8.39 3.15 0.02
C GLY A 34 7.11 3.56 0.75
N PHE A 35 6.80 2.87 1.84
CA PHE A 35 5.58 3.08 2.61
C PHE A 35 5.80 2.80 4.10
N GLN A 36 4.86 3.23 4.93
CA GLN A 36 4.79 2.89 6.35
C GLN A 36 3.41 2.35 6.68
N LEU A 37 3.33 1.18 7.33
CA LEU A 37 2.10 0.68 7.94
C LEU A 37 1.93 1.31 9.34
N ASN A 38 0.75 1.88 9.61
CA ASN A 38 0.42 2.47 10.90
C ASN A 38 -0.31 1.47 11.81
N ASP A 39 -0.37 1.76 13.11
CA ASP A 39 -1.02 0.91 14.12
C ASP A 39 -2.52 0.69 13.82
N ASP A 40 -3.21 1.74 13.35
CA ASP A 40 -4.62 1.70 12.96
C ASP A 40 -4.90 0.94 11.66
N GLY A 41 -3.85 0.52 10.94
CA GLY A 41 -3.94 -0.17 9.67
C GLY A 41 -4.01 0.76 8.45
N THR A 42 -3.86 2.07 8.60
CA THR A 42 -3.64 2.95 7.45
C THR A 42 -2.22 2.80 6.91
N ILE A 43 -2.01 3.20 5.66
CA ILE A 43 -0.69 3.15 5.01
C ILE A 43 -0.28 4.54 4.58
N ASP A 44 0.87 4.98 5.03
CA ASP A 44 1.40 6.29 4.72
C ASP A 44 2.49 6.23 3.65
N ILE A 45 2.34 7.11 2.67
CA ILE A 45 3.25 7.27 1.54
C ILE A 45 3.76 8.70 1.54
N GLY A 46 5.07 8.84 1.65
CA GLY A 46 5.80 10.10 1.50
C GLY A 46 6.49 10.22 0.14
N GLY A 47 7.26 11.28 -0.03
CA GLY A 47 8.14 11.48 -1.18
C GLY A 47 8.59 12.93 -1.32
N PRO A 48 9.50 13.20 -2.28
CA PRO A 48 9.87 14.57 -2.62
C PRO A 48 8.71 15.29 -3.32
N ASP A 49 8.46 16.56 -2.96
CA ASP A 49 7.46 17.43 -3.58
C ASP A 49 6.15 16.70 -3.92
N LEU A 50 5.62 15.98 -2.94
CA LEU A 50 4.57 14.98 -3.13
C LEU A 50 3.32 15.56 -3.82
N SER A 51 2.92 16.78 -3.45
CA SER A 51 1.79 17.49 -4.05
C SER A 51 1.94 17.84 -5.54
N LYS A 52 3.18 17.93 -6.04
CA LYS A 52 3.45 18.17 -7.47
C LYS A 52 3.40 16.88 -8.30
N SER A 53 3.41 15.72 -7.64
CA SER A 53 3.48 14.42 -8.31
C SER A 53 2.19 14.06 -9.06
N GLN A 54 2.30 13.25 -10.12
CA GLN A 54 1.13 12.81 -10.89
C GLN A 54 0.14 11.99 -10.05
N LYS A 55 0.64 11.13 -9.16
CA LYS A 55 -0.19 10.33 -8.26
C LYS A 55 -1.05 11.20 -7.33
N TRP A 56 -0.50 12.30 -6.82
CA TRP A 56 -1.26 13.27 -6.03
C TRP A 56 -2.36 13.94 -6.84
N ARG A 57 -2.04 14.43 -8.04
CA ARG A 57 -3.01 15.05 -8.96
C ARG A 57 -4.13 14.07 -9.37
N ASN A 58 -3.80 12.79 -9.55
CA ASN A 58 -4.80 11.75 -9.78
C ASN A 58 -5.75 11.62 -8.58
N LEU A 59 -5.19 11.50 -7.38
CA LEU A 59 -5.94 11.29 -6.14
C LEU A 59 -6.82 12.48 -5.73
N GLN A 60 -6.47 13.69 -6.14
CA GLN A 60 -7.33 14.87 -5.96
C GLN A 60 -8.66 14.76 -6.73
N GLN A 61 -8.68 14.03 -7.84
CA GLN A 61 -9.87 13.88 -8.71
C GLN A 61 -10.58 12.54 -8.47
N ASN A 62 -9.81 11.50 -8.15
CA ASN A 62 -10.32 10.17 -7.85
C ASN A 62 -9.55 9.57 -6.67
N PRO A 63 -10.14 9.51 -5.46
CA PRO A 63 -9.44 9.03 -4.28
C PRO A 63 -9.21 7.51 -4.28
N GLU A 64 -9.80 6.75 -5.20
CA GLU A 64 -9.64 5.30 -5.25
C GLU A 64 -8.20 4.90 -5.62
N VAL A 65 -7.65 3.96 -4.86
CA VAL A 65 -6.26 3.49 -4.98
C VAL A 65 -6.18 1.98 -4.83
N SER A 66 -5.30 1.35 -5.60
CA SER A 66 -4.82 -0.01 -5.34
C SER A 66 -3.34 0.05 -4.98
N PHE A 67 -2.93 -0.64 -3.94
CA PHE A 67 -1.56 -0.69 -3.46
C PHE A 67 -1.15 -2.15 -3.27
N VAL A 68 -0.10 -2.57 -3.95
CA VAL A 68 0.39 -3.95 -3.90
C VAL A 68 1.76 -3.97 -3.22
N VAL A 69 1.91 -4.83 -2.22
CA VAL A 69 3.21 -5.18 -1.64
C VAL A 69 3.46 -6.64 -2.00
N ASP A 70 4.53 -6.89 -2.74
CA ASP A 70 4.87 -8.22 -3.26
C ASP A 70 6.38 -8.43 -3.36
N ASP A 71 6.77 -9.68 -3.18
CA ASP A 71 8.10 -10.22 -3.39
C ASP A 71 8.05 -11.64 -3.95
N MET A 72 9.21 -12.17 -4.31
CA MET A 72 9.34 -13.57 -4.67
C MET A 72 9.19 -14.42 -3.41
N THR A 73 8.49 -15.54 -3.48
CA THR A 73 8.46 -16.45 -2.34
C THR A 73 9.88 -16.94 -2.03
N PRO A 74 10.33 -16.84 -0.76
CA PRO A 74 11.68 -17.27 -0.38
C PRO A 74 11.90 -18.76 -0.60
N ASP A 75 13.17 -19.13 -0.80
CA ASP A 75 13.59 -20.51 -0.98
C ASP A 75 13.86 -21.20 0.36
N GLU A 76 12.80 -21.39 1.14
CA GLU A 76 12.85 -21.96 2.49
C GLU A 76 11.89 -23.14 2.64
N PRO A 77 12.23 -24.18 3.45
CA PRO A 77 11.32 -25.30 3.72
C PRO A 77 9.96 -24.84 4.25
N GLY A 78 8.89 -25.24 3.58
CA GLY A 78 7.51 -24.87 3.96
C GLY A 78 7.01 -23.52 3.44
N ALA A 79 7.80 -22.79 2.62
CA ALA A 79 7.37 -21.53 2.00
C ALA A 79 6.37 -21.73 0.84
N ILE A 80 5.44 -20.78 0.63
CA ILE A 80 4.29 -20.96 -0.29
C ILE A 80 4.52 -20.37 -1.68
N LYS A 81 4.59 -21.25 -2.68
CA LYS A 81 5.04 -21.02 -4.06
C LYS A 81 4.04 -21.35 -5.22
N PRO A 82 2.76 -20.93 -5.24
CA PRO A 82 1.94 -21.11 -6.46
C PRO A 82 2.24 -20.08 -7.56
N GLY A 83 3.28 -20.31 -8.37
CA GLY A 83 3.69 -19.41 -9.48
C GLY A 83 4.65 -18.26 -9.10
N TRP A 84 5.17 -18.32 -7.86
CA TRP A 84 6.37 -17.66 -7.31
C TRP A 84 6.36 -16.14 -7.10
N GLY A 85 5.19 -15.54 -6.88
CA GLY A 85 5.08 -14.31 -6.07
C GLY A 85 4.26 -14.58 -4.81
N ARG A 86 4.54 -13.87 -3.73
CA ARG A 86 3.63 -13.70 -2.58
C ARG A 86 3.34 -12.22 -2.38
N GLY A 87 2.22 -11.88 -1.76
CA GLY A 87 1.91 -10.48 -1.56
C GLY A 87 0.51 -10.19 -1.04
N ILE A 88 0.25 -8.89 -0.95
CA ILE A 88 -1.00 -8.32 -0.47
C ILE A 88 -1.38 -7.17 -1.42
N GLU A 89 -2.59 -7.23 -1.98
CA GLU A 89 -3.25 -6.11 -2.63
C GLU A 89 -4.18 -5.44 -1.62
N ILE A 90 -4.04 -4.12 -1.50
CA ILE A 90 -4.84 -3.26 -0.66
C ILE A 90 -5.60 -2.29 -1.56
N ARG A 91 -6.92 -2.35 -1.52
CA ARG A 91 -7.80 -1.38 -2.19
C ARG A 91 -8.48 -0.51 -1.17
N GLY A 92 -8.57 0.78 -1.45
CA GLY A 92 -9.17 1.73 -0.53
C GLY A 92 -9.20 3.14 -1.12
N THR A 93 -9.32 4.12 -0.23
CA THR A 93 -9.30 5.54 -0.59
C THR A 93 -8.09 6.23 -0.02
N ALA A 94 -7.53 7.17 -0.77
CA ALA A 94 -6.42 7.98 -0.31
C ALA A 94 -6.90 9.34 0.24
N GLU A 95 -6.32 9.72 1.36
CA GLU A 95 -6.39 11.06 1.95
C GLU A 95 -5.08 11.80 1.68
N LEU A 96 -5.18 13.07 1.28
CA LEU A 96 -4.04 13.92 0.96
C LEU A 96 -3.80 14.90 2.11
N ILE A 97 -2.68 14.75 2.81
CA ILE A 97 -2.37 15.49 4.04
C ILE A 97 -1.14 16.37 3.79
N THR A 98 -1.19 17.61 4.26
CA THR A 98 -0.09 18.59 4.17
C THR A 98 0.24 19.15 5.54
N GLY A 99 1.47 19.62 5.74
CA GLY A 99 1.89 20.24 7.00
C GLY A 99 2.13 19.23 8.13
N ILE A 100 2.39 17.98 7.78
CA ILE A 100 2.73 16.90 8.72
C ILE A 100 4.16 16.43 8.46
N GLU A 101 4.86 16.01 9.51
CA GLU A 101 6.18 15.39 9.38
C GLU A 101 6.15 14.22 8.38
N PRO A 102 7.20 14.04 7.56
CA PRO A 102 7.26 12.94 6.62
C PRO A 102 7.32 11.58 7.35
N PRO A 103 6.96 10.48 6.67
CA PRO A 103 7.09 9.14 7.25
C PRO A 103 8.53 8.86 7.72
N ALA A 104 8.66 8.08 8.80
CA ALA A 104 9.95 7.86 9.46
C ALA A 104 11.01 7.15 8.59
N TYR A 105 10.58 6.43 7.55
CA TYR A 105 11.47 5.79 6.58
C TYR A 105 12.05 6.79 5.55
N GLY A 106 11.51 8.02 5.51
CA GLY A 106 11.94 9.08 4.62
C GLY A 106 13.22 9.76 5.10
N GLY A 107 14.07 10.14 4.15
CA GLY A 107 15.22 11.01 4.41
C GLY A 107 14.88 12.50 4.25
N PRO A 108 15.87 13.40 4.38
CA PRO A 108 15.69 14.87 4.30
C PRO A 108 15.12 15.40 2.98
N TRP A 109 15.00 14.55 1.96
CA TRP A 109 14.42 14.90 0.65
C TRP A 109 12.89 14.74 0.60
N PHE A 110 12.23 14.28 1.68
CA PHE A 110 10.76 14.19 1.72
C PHE A 110 10.14 15.54 2.03
N SER A 111 9.02 15.85 1.36
CA SER A 111 8.18 17.01 1.73
C SER A 111 7.33 16.69 2.96
N ASN A 112 6.84 17.76 3.63
CA ASN A 112 5.91 17.67 4.77
C ASN A 112 4.48 17.36 4.28
N GLU A 113 4.36 16.31 3.49
CA GLU A 113 3.15 15.90 2.80
C GLU A 113 3.05 14.37 2.82
N ARG A 114 1.82 13.87 2.85
CA ARG A 114 1.54 12.45 3.03
C ARG A 114 0.31 12.05 2.25
N ILE A 115 0.39 10.94 1.56
CA ILE A 115 -0.76 10.23 1.03
C ILE A 115 -1.06 9.12 2.02
N ARG A 116 -2.22 9.17 2.68
CA ARG A 116 -2.68 8.14 3.61
C ARG A 116 -3.73 7.27 2.93
N ILE A 117 -3.43 5.99 2.75
CA ILE A 117 -4.39 5.02 2.25
C ILE A 117 -5.20 4.50 3.44
N HIS A 118 -6.52 4.55 3.28
CA HIS A 118 -7.52 3.93 4.16
C HIS A 118 -7.99 2.62 3.54
N PRO A 119 -7.45 1.46 3.96
CA PRO A 119 -7.79 0.17 3.35
C PRO A 119 -9.27 -0.16 3.52
N ARG A 120 -9.89 -0.67 2.46
CA ARG A 120 -11.28 -1.18 2.46
C ARG A 120 -11.35 -2.66 2.11
N VAL A 121 -10.47 -3.10 1.21
CA VAL A 121 -10.38 -4.50 0.80
C VAL A 121 -8.91 -4.92 0.81
N VAL A 122 -8.65 -6.09 1.38
CA VAL A 122 -7.34 -6.71 1.45
C VAL A 122 -7.44 -8.08 0.79
N HIS A 123 -6.56 -8.33 -0.17
CA HIS A 123 -6.41 -9.61 -0.85
C HIS A 123 -4.98 -10.09 -0.66
N ALA A 124 -4.79 -11.16 0.12
CA ALA A 124 -3.48 -11.76 0.34
C ALA A 124 -3.36 -13.10 -0.39
N TRP A 125 -2.17 -13.37 -0.92
CA TRP A 125 -1.81 -14.65 -1.52
C TRP A 125 -0.42 -15.07 -1.03
N HIS A 126 -0.31 -16.33 -0.59
CA HIS A 126 0.96 -16.97 -0.21
C HIS A 126 1.73 -16.30 0.93
N VAL A 127 1.07 -15.40 1.67
CA VAL A 127 1.52 -14.83 2.95
C VAL A 127 1.03 -15.70 4.12
N ASP A 128 -0.16 -16.28 3.96
CA ASP A 128 -0.79 -17.22 4.89
C ASP A 128 -0.86 -18.64 4.28
N PRO A 129 -0.91 -19.70 5.11
CA PRO A 129 -1.11 -21.08 4.65
C PRO A 129 -2.46 -21.32 3.96
N ASP A 130 -3.43 -20.43 4.19
CA ASP A 130 -4.69 -20.47 3.46
C ASP A 130 -4.50 -19.95 2.03
N PRO A 131 -5.04 -20.66 1.02
CA PRO A 131 -4.64 -20.50 -0.37
C PRO A 131 -4.93 -19.12 -0.96
N LEU A 132 -6.01 -18.45 -0.54
CA LEU A 132 -6.34 -17.07 -0.88
C LEU A 132 -7.29 -16.51 0.18
N VAL A 133 -6.98 -15.34 0.73
CA VAL A 133 -7.88 -14.68 1.70
C VAL A 133 -8.26 -13.29 1.20
N ARG A 134 -9.55 -13.10 0.92
CA ARG A 134 -10.16 -11.79 0.67
C ARG A 134 -10.87 -11.32 1.94
N ARG A 135 -10.46 -10.18 2.46
CA ARG A 135 -11.10 -9.47 3.57
C ARG A 135 -11.63 -8.13 3.06
N ALA A 136 -12.87 -7.80 3.39
CA ALA A 136 -13.43 -6.47 3.15
C ALA A 136 -13.91 -5.90 4.49
N GLN A 137 -13.68 -4.61 4.72
CA GLN A 137 -14.40 -3.90 5.76
C GLN A 137 -15.88 -3.82 5.35
N VAL A 138 -16.76 -4.32 6.22
CA VAL A 138 -18.20 -4.06 6.09
C VAL A 138 -18.39 -2.60 6.49
N SER A 139 -18.86 -1.77 5.57
CA SER A 139 -19.27 -0.41 5.87
C SER A 139 -20.38 -0.47 6.92
N ALA A 140 -20.18 0.18 8.06
CA ALA A 140 -21.25 0.48 9.01
C ALA A 140 -22.12 1.62 8.47
#